data_AF-A0A8J7HWE4-F1
#
_entry.id   AF-A0A8J7HWE4-F1
#
_cell.length_a   1.000
_cell.length_b   1.000
_cell.length_c   1.000
_cell.angle_alpha   90.00
_cell.angle_beta   90.00
_cell.angle_gamma   90.00
#
_symmetry.space_group_name_H-M   'P 1'
#
loop_
_entity.id
_entity.type
_entity.pdbx_description
1 polymer ?
#
loop_
_entity_poly.entity_id
_entity_poly.type
_entity_poly.pdbx_seq_one_letter_code
_entity_poly.pdbx_strand_id
1 'polypeptide(L)'
;MTDQPSAATPMNAAAIPLNRVSASTPINATAIKPTGSSGKSILSVDLGRTSTKTCVSREPGSVVFVPANVKKMSIEQVRGGVFEARATDPLMDLWLEYQGNGYAVGQLAADFGANLGVGQSKVEDALIKVLASAGYFKLKDEISVVLGLPFLSLEQFEKEKAQLISQVTGPHVLNFRGESLSLNVTKVWVMPEGYGSLLWSEAQPKKSPNSPDFTKISVAIVDIGHQTIDFLMVDNFRFARGASKSEDFGMNKFYELVAAEIEGADSQSLALISAVNKNKGERFYRPKGVSKPTNLDDFLPNLTEQFSREICNRVLAWLPERVTDVVLTGGGGEFFWEDLQRLLKDAQINAHLAAPSRQANALGQYIYGEAQLSAARAARA
;
A
#
# COMPACT_ATOMS: atom_id res chain seq x y z
N MET A 1 0.96 64.32 -34.24
CA MET A 1 2.27 63.91 -34.78
C MET A 1 2.90 63.03 -33.70
N THR A 2 2.64 61.71 -33.73
CA THR A 2 3.46 60.67 -34.41
C THR A 2 4.79 60.49 -33.68
N ASP A 3 5.30 59.33 -33.27
CA ASP A 3 4.96 57.92 -33.43
C ASP A 3 5.79 57.15 -32.38
N GLN A 4 5.34 55.95 -31.98
CA GLN A 4 6.25 54.91 -31.47
C GLN A 4 7.23 54.46 -32.56
N PRO A 5 8.38 53.88 -32.19
CA PRO A 5 8.71 52.60 -32.83
C PRO A 5 9.29 51.53 -31.89
N SER A 6 8.61 50.37 -31.91
CA SER A 6 9.04 48.97 -32.10
C SER A 6 10.46 48.46 -31.76
N ALA A 7 10.47 47.43 -30.89
CA ALA A 7 11.16 46.13 -30.89
C ALA A 7 12.60 45.94 -31.45
N ALA A 8 13.46 45.31 -30.63
CA ALA A 8 14.17 44.05 -30.95
C ALA A 8 15.03 43.54 -29.77
N THR A 9 14.82 42.28 -29.36
CA THR A 9 15.82 41.41 -28.68
C THR A 9 16.89 40.99 -29.70
N PRO A 10 18.15 40.61 -29.32
CA PRO A 10 18.37 39.24 -28.82
C PRO A 10 19.63 38.96 -27.94
N MET A 11 19.66 37.70 -27.46
CA MET A 11 20.82 36.84 -27.10
C MET A 11 21.37 36.78 -25.65
N ASN A 12 21.03 35.65 -25.02
CA ASN A 12 21.92 34.56 -24.56
C ASN A 12 23.18 34.89 -23.73
N ALA A 13 23.19 34.41 -22.48
CA ALA A 13 24.39 33.87 -21.84
C ALA A 13 24.04 32.67 -20.93
N ALA A 14 24.36 31.49 -21.45
CA ALA A 14 24.88 30.30 -20.77
C ALA A 14 24.26 29.83 -19.43
N ALA A 15 23.37 28.83 -19.52
CA ALA A 15 23.15 27.86 -18.46
C ALA A 15 24.07 26.64 -18.68
N ILE A 16 24.96 26.38 -17.73
CA ILE A 16 25.84 25.21 -17.67
C ILE A 16 25.02 24.00 -17.14
N PRO A 17 25.04 22.84 -17.81
CA PRO A 17 24.25 21.68 -17.41
C PRO A 17 24.95 20.89 -16.27
N LEU A 18 24.26 20.73 -15.14
CA LEU A 18 24.68 19.82 -14.06
C LEU A 18 24.02 18.45 -14.24
N ASN A 19 24.88 17.45 -14.39
CA ASN A 19 24.70 16.01 -14.14
C ASN A 19 23.54 15.27 -14.82
N ARG A 20 23.91 14.59 -15.92
CA ARG A 20 23.31 13.31 -16.35
C ARG A 20 23.44 12.29 -15.22
N VAL A 21 22.32 11.90 -14.63
CA VAL A 21 22.22 10.61 -13.96
C VAL A 21 21.87 9.59 -15.04
N SER A 22 22.73 8.60 -15.22
CA SER A 22 22.52 7.46 -16.12
C SER A 22 21.21 6.78 -15.72
N ALA A 23 20.19 6.89 -16.56
CA ALA A 23 18.97 6.11 -16.43
C ALA A 23 19.38 4.62 -16.53
N SER A 24 19.37 3.92 -15.39
CA SER A 24 19.37 2.47 -15.41
C SER A 24 18.12 2.03 -16.17
N THR A 25 18.36 1.29 -17.24
CA THR A 25 17.41 0.77 -18.20
C THR A 25 16.15 0.22 -17.51
N PRO A 26 14.93 0.71 -17.85
CA PRO A 26 13.72 0.11 -17.32
C PRO A 26 13.60 -1.31 -17.87
N ILE A 27 13.57 -2.28 -16.97
CA ILE A 27 13.22 -3.67 -17.29
C ILE A 27 11.76 -3.65 -17.78
N ASN A 28 11.60 -3.77 -19.10
CA ASN A 28 10.38 -4.09 -19.83
C ASN A 28 9.06 -3.98 -19.05
N ALA A 29 8.41 -2.82 -19.14
CA ALA A 29 6.97 -2.69 -18.99
C ALA A 29 6.28 -3.44 -20.15
N THR A 30 6.26 -4.77 -20.07
CA THR A 30 5.33 -5.57 -20.86
C THR A 30 3.97 -5.41 -20.21
N ALA A 31 3.06 -4.73 -20.90
CA ALA A 31 1.66 -4.71 -20.54
C ALA A 31 1.19 -6.18 -20.43
N ILE A 32 0.95 -6.63 -19.20
CA ILE A 32 0.36 -7.95 -18.94
C ILE A 32 -1.04 -7.88 -19.52
N LYS A 33 -1.25 -8.52 -20.68
CA LYS A 33 -2.59 -8.74 -21.20
C LYS A 33 -3.34 -9.57 -20.16
N PRO A 34 -4.56 -9.17 -19.75
CA PRO A 34 -5.41 -10.05 -18.97
C PRO A 34 -5.59 -11.33 -19.81
N THR A 35 -5.15 -12.46 -19.27
CA THR A 35 -5.41 -13.76 -19.87
C THR A 35 -6.91 -13.88 -20.01
N GLY A 36 -7.38 -13.87 -21.26
CA GLY A 36 -8.78 -14.00 -21.61
C GLY A 36 -9.33 -15.32 -21.09
N SER A 37 -9.86 -15.29 -19.87
CA SER A 37 -10.85 -16.24 -19.41
C SER A 37 -12.11 -15.44 -19.20
N SER A 38 -13.22 -15.93 -19.72
CA SER A 38 -14.58 -15.38 -19.58
C SER A 38 -15.11 -15.48 -18.14
N GLY A 39 -14.23 -15.34 -17.14
CA GLY A 39 -14.53 -15.34 -15.72
C GLY A 39 -14.61 -13.93 -15.17
N LYS A 40 -15.44 -13.73 -14.14
CA LYS A 40 -15.48 -12.50 -13.34
C LYS A 40 -14.06 -12.14 -12.89
N SER A 41 -13.60 -10.94 -13.22
CA SER A 41 -12.26 -10.48 -12.84
C SER A 41 -12.22 -10.18 -11.34
N ILE A 42 -11.19 -10.63 -10.64
CA ILE A 42 -10.97 -10.31 -9.22
C ILE A 42 -9.96 -9.16 -9.15
N LEU A 43 -10.30 -8.14 -8.38
CA LEU A 43 -9.41 -7.04 -8.02
C LEU A 43 -9.14 -7.10 -6.52
N SER A 44 -7.88 -7.27 -6.14
CA SER A 44 -7.45 -7.09 -4.75
C SER A 44 -7.00 -5.64 -4.54
N VAL A 45 -7.43 -5.01 -3.45
CA VAL A 45 -7.00 -3.65 -3.08
C VAL A 45 -6.74 -3.58 -1.57
N ASP A 46 -5.46 -3.61 -1.21
CA ASP A 46 -4.98 -3.34 0.14
C ASP A 46 -4.83 -1.83 0.35
N LEU A 47 -5.70 -1.24 1.18
CA LEU A 47 -5.85 0.20 1.40
C LEU A 47 -4.79 0.77 2.37
N GLY A 48 -3.51 0.45 2.12
CA GLY A 48 -2.40 0.92 2.94
C GLY A 48 -2.27 2.44 2.97
N ARG A 49 -1.77 2.98 4.11
CA ARG A 49 -1.68 4.43 4.34
C ARG A 49 -0.53 5.12 3.61
N THR A 50 0.59 4.44 3.35
CA THR A 50 1.65 4.97 2.45
C THR A 50 1.32 4.67 0.99
N SER A 51 0.87 3.45 0.72
CA SER A 51 0.55 2.99 -0.62
C SER A 51 -0.63 2.03 -0.59
N THR A 52 -1.56 2.25 -1.53
CA THR A 52 -2.54 1.27 -1.95
C THR A 52 -1.80 0.18 -2.74
N LYS A 53 -1.97 -1.08 -2.36
CA LYS A 53 -1.36 -2.21 -3.08
C LYS A 53 -2.45 -2.99 -3.77
N THR A 54 -2.29 -3.25 -5.06
CA THR A 54 -3.37 -3.84 -5.84
C THR A 54 -2.86 -4.83 -6.87
N CYS A 55 -3.62 -5.89 -7.10
CA CYS A 55 -3.30 -6.92 -8.09
C CYS A 55 -4.55 -7.60 -8.63
N VAL A 56 -4.37 -8.28 -9.76
CA VAL A 56 -5.38 -9.07 -10.48
C VAL A 56 -4.89 -10.50 -10.77
N SER A 57 -3.78 -10.91 -10.15
CA SER A 57 -3.19 -12.24 -10.27
C SER A 57 -2.43 -12.60 -8.98
N ARG A 58 -1.94 -13.85 -8.91
CA ARG A 58 -1.05 -14.34 -7.85
C ARG A 58 0.43 -13.97 -8.08
N GLU A 59 0.77 -13.27 -9.15
CA GLU A 59 2.17 -12.98 -9.51
C GLU A 59 2.70 -11.81 -8.66
N PRO A 60 3.69 -12.02 -7.76
CA PRO A 60 4.17 -10.96 -6.88
C PRO A 60 4.74 -9.75 -7.62
N GLY A 61 5.35 -9.97 -8.78
CA GLY A 61 5.89 -8.91 -9.63
C GLY A 61 4.84 -8.03 -10.31
N SER A 62 3.58 -8.48 -10.36
CA SER A 62 2.46 -7.70 -10.92
C SER A 62 1.71 -6.86 -9.88
N VAL A 63 2.11 -6.93 -8.61
CA VAL A 63 1.49 -6.12 -7.55
C VAL A 63 1.92 -4.68 -7.73
N VAL A 64 0.93 -3.81 -7.89
CA VAL A 64 1.12 -2.39 -8.13
C VAL A 64 1.04 -1.64 -6.82
N PHE A 65 1.98 -0.71 -6.62
CA PHE A 65 2.03 0.18 -5.47
C PHE A 65 1.68 1.60 -5.90
N VAL A 66 0.47 2.06 -5.57
CA VAL A 66 0.03 3.42 -5.82
C VAL A 66 0.15 4.21 -4.52
N PRO A 67 0.84 5.37 -4.46
CA PRO A 67 0.83 6.20 -3.27
C PRO A 67 -0.60 6.48 -2.80
N ALA A 68 -0.84 6.47 -1.49
CA ALA A 68 -2.21 6.44 -0.96
C ALA A 68 -2.94 7.79 -1.04
N ASN A 69 -2.25 8.85 -1.46
CA ASN A 69 -2.76 10.20 -1.56
C ASN A 69 -3.94 10.27 -2.55
N VAL A 70 -5.00 10.97 -2.15
CA VAL A 70 -6.14 11.29 -3.01
C VAL A 70 -6.48 12.76 -2.82
N LYS A 71 -6.70 13.47 -3.93
CA LYS A 71 -7.12 14.88 -3.91
C LYS A 71 -8.35 15.05 -4.78
N LYS A 72 -9.47 15.40 -4.15
CA LYS A 72 -10.66 15.88 -4.85
C LYS A 72 -10.42 17.30 -5.38
N MET A 73 -10.80 17.55 -6.63
CA MET A 73 -10.62 18.82 -7.34
C MET A 73 -11.64 18.97 -8.48
N SER A 74 -11.62 20.09 -9.21
CA SER A 74 -12.47 20.26 -10.39
C SER A 74 -12.00 19.39 -11.56
N ILE A 75 -12.89 19.07 -12.50
CA ILE A 75 -12.55 18.28 -13.70
C ILE A 75 -11.50 19.01 -14.54
N GLU A 76 -11.63 20.32 -14.67
CA GLU A 76 -10.70 21.18 -15.40
C GLU A 76 -9.30 21.15 -14.77
N GLN A 77 -9.21 21.08 -13.43
CA GLN A 77 -7.94 21.01 -12.72
C GLN A 77 -7.21 19.69 -12.97
N VAL A 78 -7.89 18.54 -12.93
CA VAL A 78 -7.23 17.25 -13.20
C VAL A 78 -6.84 17.10 -14.66
N ARG A 79 -7.69 17.59 -15.58
CA ARG A 79 -7.35 17.64 -17.01
C ARG A 79 -6.21 18.62 -17.30
N GLY A 80 -6.15 19.74 -16.56
CA GLY A 80 -5.14 20.79 -16.70
C GLY A 80 -3.82 20.45 -16.01
N GLY A 81 -3.81 19.50 -15.07
CA GLY A 81 -2.61 18.93 -14.43
C GLY A 81 -1.70 18.17 -15.39
N VAL A 82 -2.09 18.03 -16.66
CA VAL A 82 -1.29 17.54 -17.79
C VAL A 82 -0.18 18.55 -18.10
N PHE A 83 0.77 18.75 -17.18
CA PHE A 83 2.01 19.46 -17.46
C PHE A 83 2.89 18.57 -18.34
N GLU A 84 2.73 18.72 -19.65
CA GLU A 84 3.36 17.92 -20.71
C GLU A 84 3.09 16.41 -20.57
N ALA A 85 2.48 15.81 -21.59
CA ALA A 85 2.48 14.37 -21.78
C ALA A 85 3.91 13.87 -22.05
N ARG A 86 4.77 13.90 -21.02
CA ARG A 86 6.01 13.15 -21.03
C ARG A 86 5.59 11.68 -20.97
N ALA A 87 6.35 10.82 -21.63
CA ALA A 87 6.23 9.37 -21.50
C ALA A 87 6.59 8.96 -20.05
N THR A 88 5.74 9.33 -19.10
CA THR A 88 5.89 9.08 -17.67
C THR A 88 5.27 7.73 -17.36
N ASP A 89 5.87 7.05 -16.39
CA ASP A 89 5.28 5.88 -15.75
C ASP A 89 3.79 6.16 -15.45
N PRO A 90 2.84 5.32 -15.92
CA PRO A 90 1.41 5.50 -15.66
C PRO A 90 1.07 5.72 -14.18
N LEU A 91 1.90 5.25 -13.26
CA LEU A 91 1.70 5.43 -11.81
C LEU A 91 1.95 6.86 -11.32
N MET A 92 2.64 7.68 -12.09
CA MET A 92 2.97 9.07 -11.74
C MET A 92 1.86 10.05 -12.13
N ASP A 93 0.91 9.64 -12.96
CA ASP A 93 -0.12 10.49 -13.57
C ASP A 93 -1.51 9.83 -13.46
N LEU A 94 -1.88 9.44 -12.24
CA LEU A 94 -3.17 8.79 -11.98
C LEU A 94 -4.24 9.83 -11.67
N TRP A 95 -5.27 9.89 -12.51
CA TRP A 95 -6.45 10.70 -12.26
C TRP A 95 -7.72 10.08 -12.85
N LEU A 96 -8.85 10.46 -12.27
CA LEU A 96 -10.16 10.05 -12.76
C LEU A 96 -11.23 11.12 -12.56
N GLU A 97 -12.24 11.08 -13.42
CA GLU A 97 -13.49 11.81 -13.30
C GLU A 97 -14.58 10.84 -12.87
N TYR A 98 -15.26 11.15 -11.77
CA TYR A 98 -16.31 10.31 -11.24
C TYR A 98 -17.39 11.15 -10.57
N GLN A 99 -18.66 10.90 -10.93
CA GLN A 99 -19.84 11.59 -10.38
C GLN A 99 -19.70 13.14 -10.40
N GLY A 100 -19.23 13.70 -11.52
CA GLY A 100 -19.08 15.15 -11.70
C GLY A 100 -17.90 15.79 -10.96
N ASN A 101 -17.00 15.00 -10.38
CA ASN A 101 -15.82 15.48 -9.68
C ASN A 101 -14.54 14.95 -10.33
N GLY A 102 -13.47 15.73 -10.22
CA GLY A 102 -12.13 15.31 -10.59
C GLY A 102 -11.35 14.79 -9.38
N TYR A 103 -10.54 13.75 -9.57
CA TYR A 103 -9.68 13.18 -8.54
C TYR A 103 -8.28 12.95 -9.07
N ALA A 104 -7.29 13.56 -8.44
CA ALA A 104 -5.90 13.12 -8.55
C ALA A 104 -5.64 12.00 -7.54
N VAL A 105 -4.83 11.01 -7.91
CA VAL A 105 -4.47 9.85 -7.08
C VAL A 105 -2.96 9.64 -7.13
N GLY A 106 -2.36 9.11 -6.07
CA GLY A 106 -0.96 8.74 -6.08
C GLY A 106 -0.03 9.96 -6.02
N GLN A 107 1.09 9.89 -6.76
CA GLN A 107 2.08 10.95 -6.77
C GLN A 107 1.47 12.29 -7.25
N LEU A 108 0.60 12.25 -8.27
CA LEU A 108 -0.09 13.44 -8.75
C LEU A 108 -0.89 14.13 -7.63
N ALA A 109 -1.60 13.38 -6.80
CA ALA A 109 -2.31 13.94 -5.66
C ALA A 109 -1.36 14.59 -4.63
N ALA A 110 -0.21 13.96 -4.37
CA ALA A 110 0.81 14.49 -3.47
C ALA A 110 1.41 15.80 -4.02
N ASP A 111 1.63 15.90 -5.32
CA ASP A 111 2.12 17.12 -5.98
C ASP A 111 1.11 18.27 -5.86
N PHE A 112 -0.19 17.95 -5.79
CA PHE A 112 -1.28 18.88 -5.46
C PHE A 112 -1.52 19.06 -3.94
N GLY A 113 -0.59 18.61 -3.10
CA GLY A 113 -0.61 18.82 -1.65
C GLY A 113 -1.61 17.95 -0.88
N ALA A 114 -2.03 16.80 -1.43
CA ALA A 114 -2.70 15.80 -0.61
C ALA A 114 -1.72 15.16 0.38
N ASN A 115 -2.14 15.00 1.63
CA ASN A 115 -1.40 14.22 2.62
C ASN A 115 -1.80 12.74 2.55
N LEU A 116 -1.21 11.91 3.41
CA LEU A 116 -1.54 10.48 3.48
C LEU A 116 -2.86 10.20 4.24
N GLY A 117 -3.40 11.18 4.95
CA GLY A 117 -4.61 11.03 5.76
C GLY A 117 -4.36 10.27 7.07
N VAL A 118 -3.17 10.40 7.68
CA VAL A 118 -2.89 9.78 8.99
C VAL A 118 -3.95 10.23 10.00
N GLY A 119 -4.57 9.28 10.70
CA GLY A 119 -5.69 9.52 11.62
C GLY A 119 -7.09 9.46 11.01
N GLN A 120 -7.23 9.46 9.68
CA GLN A 120 -8.54 9.35 9.01
C GLN A 120 -8.99 7.89 8.85
N SER A 121 -10.28 7.65 8.64
CA SER A 121 -10.75 6.29 8.33
C SER A 121 -10.28 5.86 6.94
N LYS A 122 -9.89 4.59 6.77
CA LYS A 122 -9.53 4.03 5.45
C LYS A 122 -10.71 4.02 4.49
N VAL A 123 -11.94 4.15 4.99
CA VAL A 123 -13.18 4.12 4.20
C VAL A 123 -13.35 5.38 3.34
N GLU A 124 -12.83 6.53 3.77
CA GLU A 124 -13.08 7.86 3.15
C GLU A 124 -12.73 7.89 1.66
N ASP A 125 -11.54 7.42 1.29
CA ASP A 125 -11.03 7.42 -0.09
C ASP A 125 -11.12 6.05 -0.78
N ALA A 126 -11.68 5.05 -0.11
CA ALA A 126 -11.59 3.66 -0.59
C ALA A 126 -12.24 3.46 -1.96
N LEU A 127 -13.39 4.08 -2.24
CA LEU A 127 -14.02 3.99 -3.55
C LEU A 127 -13.11 4.54 -4.66
N ILE A 128 -12.53 5.72 -4.46
CA ILE A 128 -11.65 6.35 -5.45
C ILE A 128 -10.39 5.51 -5.67
N LYS A 129 -9.81 4.93 -4.62
CA LYS A 129 -8.67 4.01 -4.70
C LYS A 129 -9.01 2.73 -5.46
N VAL A 130 -10.19 2.15 -5.23
CA VAL A 130 -10.67 0.96 -5.96
C VAL A 130 -10.87 1.29 -7.44
N LEU A 131 -11.53 2.40 -7.76
CA LEU A 131 -11.78 2.81 -9.14
C LEU A 131 -10.49 3.14 -9.89
N ALA A 132 -9.54 3.81 -9.24
CA ALA A 132 -8.22 4.07 -9.82
C ALA A 132 -7.45 2.76 -10.09
N SER A 133 -7.54 1.79 -9.17
CA SER A 133 -6.93 0.46 -9.35
C SER A 133 -7.56 -0.31 -10.50
N ALA A 134 -8.90 -0.29 -10.60
CA ALA A 134 -9.62 -0.90 -11.72
C ALA A 134 -9.27 -0.24 -13.06
N GLY A 135 -9.14 1.09 -13.08
CA GLY A 135 -8.68 1.84 -14.25
C GLY A 135 -7.27 1.50 -14.68
N TYR A 136 -6.34 1.38 -13.72
CA TYR A 136 -4.96 0.98 -14.00
C TYR A 136 -4.88 -0.39 -14.70
N PHE A 137 -5.63 -1.38 -14.20
CA PHE A 137 -5.71 -2.72 -14.81
C PHE A 137 -6.67 -2.81 -15.99
N LYS A 138 -7.32 -1.71 -16.39
CA LYS A 138 -8.30 -1.63 -17.48
C LYS A 138 -9.44 -2.64 -17.34
N LEU A 139 -9.90 -2.88 -16.12
CA LEU A 139 -10.97 -3.83 -15.83
C LEU A 139 -12.32 -3.31 -16.32
N LYS A 140 -13.11 -4.18 -16.97
CA LYS A 140 -14.41 -3.86 -17.55
C LYS A 140 -15.45 -4.88 -17.13
N ASP A 141 -16.72 -4.57 -17.40
CA ASP A 141 -17.86 -5.45 -17.16
C ASP A 141 -17.97 -5.84 -15.68
N GLU A 142 -18.24 -7.12 -15.39
CA GLU A 142 -18.41 -7.59 -14.01
C GLU A 142 -17.08 -7.91 -13.32
N ILE A 143 -16.84 -7.24 -12.19
CA ILE A 143 -15.70 -7.52 -11.33
C ILE A 143 -16.15 -7.91 -9.91
N SER A 144 -15.23 -8.53 -9.18
CA SER A 144 -15.31 -8.75 -7.74
C SER A 144 -14.12 -8.09 -7.06
N VAL A 145 -14.34 -7.45 -5.92
CA VAL A 145 -13.31 -6.70 -5.19
C VAL A 145 -13.07 -7.34 -3.83
N VAL A 146 -11.80 -7.46 -3.43
CA VAL A 146 -11.39 -7.86 -2.09
C VAL A 146 -10.61 -6.70 -1.44
N LEU A 147 -10.98 -6.36 -0.20
CA LEU A 147 -10.44 -5.24 0.57
C LEU A 147 -9.95 -5.71 1.95
N GLY A 148 -9.02 -4.96 2.53
CA GLY A 148 -8.56 -5.10 3.91
C GLY A 148 -9.08 -3.97 4.80
N LEU A 149 -9.35 -4.26 6.08
CA LEU A 149 -9.51 -3.27 7.13
C LEU A 149 -8.74 -3.68 8.40
N PRO A 150 -8.17 -2.73 9.16
CA PRO A 150 -7.72 -2.97 10.52
C PRO A 150 -8.84 -3.52 11.40
N PHE A 151 -8.51 -4.40 12.34
CA PHE A 151 -9.47 -5.00 13.27
C PHE A 151 -9.36 -4.35 14.66
N LEU A 152 -9.81 -3.08 14.78
CA LEU A 152 -9.75 -2.34 16.06
C LEU A 152 -10.75 -2.89 17.09
N SER A 153 -11.97 -3.17 16.63
CA SER A 153 -13.01 -3.84 17.40
C SER A 153 -14.00 -4.52 16.46
N LEU A 154 -14.79 -5.49 16.96
CA LEU A 154 -15.81 -6.14 16.14
C LEU A 154 -16.86 -5.14 15.62
N GLU A 155 -17.28 -4.20 16.47
CA GLU A 155 -18.27 -3.19 16.12
C GLU A 155 -17.76 -2.25 15.02
N GLN A 156 -16.54 -1.72 15.20
CA GLN A 156 -15.92 -0.83 14.22
C GLN A 156 -15.70 -1.56 12.88
N PHE A 157 -15.18 -2.79 12.93
CA PHE A 157 -14.90 -3.58 11.74
C PHE A 157 -16.18 -3.86 10.94
N GLU A 158 -17.27 -4.33 11.58
CA GLU A 158 -18.53 -4.62 10.85
C GLU A 158 -19.20 -3.36 10.32
N LYS A 159 -19.13 -2.23 11.04
CA LYS A 159 -19.63 -0.94 10.56
C LYS A 159 -18.90 -0.48 9.30
N GLU A 160 -17.57 -0.42 9.35
CA GLU A 160 -16.76 0.03 8.22
C GLU A 160 -16.82 -0.94 7.03
N LYS A 161 -16.86 -2.25 7.30
CA LYS A 161 -17.10 -3.28 6.28
C LYS A 161 -18.42 -3.07 5.56
N ALA A 162 -19.52 -2.82 6.28
CA ALA A 162 -20.82 -2.55 5.67
C ALA A 162 -20.77 -1.27 4.80
N GLN A 163 -20.09 -0.23 5.28
CA GLN A 163 -19.89 1.01 4.53
C GLN A 163 -19.07 0.79 3.24
N LEU A 164 -17.95 0.06 3.32
CA LEU A 164 -17.14 -0.31 2.16
C LEU A 164 -17.95 -1.10 1.13
N ILE A 165 -18.69 -2.11 1.57
CA ILE A 165 -19.53 -2.91 0.67
C ILE A 165 -20.56 -2.02 -0.02
N SER A 166 -21.25 -1.15 0.73
CA SER A 166 -22.26 -0.25 0.21
C SER A 166 -21.70 0.72 -0.84
N GLN A 167 -20.57 1.36 -0.57
CA GLN A 167 -20.01 2.38 -1.46
C GLN A 167 -19.31 1.80 -2.70
N VAL A 168 -18.75 0.60 -2.61
CA VAL A 168 -17.98 -0.05 -3.69
C VAL A 168 -18.85 -0.94 -4.57
N THR A 169 -19.98 -1.44 -4.09
CA THR A 169 -20.86 -2.31 -4.88
C THR A 169 -21.68 -1.49 -5.88
N GLY A 170 -21.83 -2.03 -7.09
CA GLY A 170 -22.74 -1.50 -8.10
C GLY A 170 -22.05 -1.04 -9.39
N PRO A 171 -22.82 -0.42 -10.30
CA PRO A 171 -22.31 0.08 -11.56
C PRO A 171 -21.54 1.38 -11.37
N HIS A 172 -20.37 1.47 -12.00
CA HIS A 172 -19.52 2.65 -12.01
C HIS A 172 -19.17 3.01 -13.45
N VAL A 173 -19.42 4.27 -13.81
CA VAL A 173 -18.95 4.89 -15.04
C VAL A 173 -18.01 6.02 -14.65
N LEU A 174 -16.80 5.98 -15.17
CA LEU A 174 -15.75 6.95 -14.90
C LEU A 174 -14.95 7.26 -16.16
N ASN A 175 -14.30 8.41 -16.18
CA ASN A 175 -13.20 8.67 -17.11
C ASN A 175 -11.89 8.47 -16.34
N PHE A 176 -11.06 7.52 -16.75
CA PHE A 176 -9.75 7.28 -16.15
C PHE A 176 -8.68 7.69 -17.16
N ARG A 177 -7.90 8.72 -16.83
CA ARG A 177 -6.83 9.25 -17.68
C ARG A 177 -7.25 9.55 -19.13
N GLY A 178 -8.45 10.08 -19.32
CA GLY A 178 -9.02 10.39 -20.63
C GLY A 178 -9.81 9.23 -21.26
N GLU A 179 -9.66 7.99 -20.78
CA GLU A 179 -10.36 6.82 -21.29
C GLU A 179 -11.66 6.56 -20.51
N SER A 180 -12.78 6.42 -21.23
CA SER A 180 -14.05 6.02 -20.61
C SER A 180 -14.00 4.56 -20.15
N LEU A 181 -14.36 4.33 -18.88
CA LEU A 181 -14.41 3.04 -18.25
C LEU A 181 -15.79 2.81 -17.65
N SER A 182 -16.34 1.63 -17.89
CA SER A 182 -17.60 1.17 -17.31
C SER A 182 -17.38 -0.22 -16.73
N LEU A 183 -17.72 -0.39 -15.47
CA LEU A 183 -17.63 -1.65 -14.74
C LEU A 183 -18.79 -1.78 -13.75
N ASN A 184 -19.07 -3.01 -13.34
CA ASN A 184 -20.06 -3.33 -12.32
C ASN A 184 -19.40 -4.19 -11.25
N VAL A 185 -19.28 -3.67 -10.03
CA VAL A 185 -18.76 -4.45 -8.91
C VAL A 185 -19.87 -5.30 -8.34
N THR A 186 -19.83 -6.60 -8.63
CA THR A 186 -20.91 -7.54 -8.27
C THR A 186 -20.73 -8.19 -6.92
N LYS A 187 -19.50 -8.19 -6.40
CA LYS A 187 -19.13 -8.74 -5.09
C LYS A 187 -18.03 -7.88 -4.46
N VAL A 188 -18.18 -7.61 -3.18
CA VAL A 188 -17.16 -6.98 -2.34
C VAL A 188 -16.96 -7.87 -1.12
N TRP A 189 -15.73 -8.29 -0.89
CA TRP A 189 -15.34 -8.98 0.33
C TRP A 189 -14.36 -8.11 1.11
N VAL A 190 -14.53 -8.07 2.43
CA VAL A 190 -13.66 -7.33 3.34
C VAL A 190 -13.12 -8.30 4.38
N MET A 191 -11.81 -8.31 4.56
CA MET A 191 -11.11 -9.16 5.52
C MET A 191 -10.23 -8.35 6.47
N PRO A 192 -9.92 -8.88 7.67
CA PRO A 192 -8.94 -8.28 8.55
C PRO A 192 -7.56 -8.15 7.87
N GLU A 193 -6.91 -7.00 8.04
CA GLU A 193 -5.54 -6.77 7.56
C GLU A 193 -4.54 -7.73 8.22
N GLY A 194 -3.53 -8.14 7.47
CA GLY A 194 -2.64 -9.24 7.84
C GLY A 194 -3.14 -10.64 7.45
N TYR A 195 -4.45 -10.91 7.48
CA TYR A 195 -4.97 -12.27 7.23
C TYR A 195 -4.65 -12.77 5.82
N GLY A 196 -4.62 -11.88 4.82
CA GLY A 196 -4.19 -12.23 3.47
C GLY A 196 -2.78 -12.79 3.45
N SER A 197 -1.87 -12.24 4.26
CA SER A 197 -0.49 -12.69 4.32
C SER A 197 -0.34 -14.13 4.80
N LEU A 198 -1.22 -14.60 5.69
CA LEU A 198 -1.28 -16.00 6.10
C LEU A 198 -1.73 -16.90 4.94
N LEU A 199 -2.79 -16.51 4.23
CA LEU A 199 -3.26 -17.24 3.04
C LEU A 199 -2.19 -17.33 1.97
N TRP A 200 -1.48 -16.22 1.72
CA TRP A 200 -0.37 -16.18 0.79
C TRP A 200 0.74 -17.14 1.21
N SER A 201 1.14 -17.10 2.49
CA SER A 201 2.24 -17.91 3.03
C SER A 201 1.95 -19.41 2.95
N GLU A 202 0.71 -19.83 3.22
CA GLU A 202 0.31 -21.24 3.13
C GLU A 202 0.13 -21.71 1.68
N ALA A 203 -0.24 -20.82 0.76
CA ALA A 203 -0.35 -21.16 -0.65
C ALA A 203 1.03 -21.34 -1.35
N GLN A 204 2.13 -20.91 -0.72
CA GLN A 204 3.46 -21.08 -1.28
C GLN A 204 4.00 -22.50 -1.08
N PRO A 205 4.86 -22.99 -2.00
CA PRO A 205 5.61 -24.21 -1.76
C PRO A 205 6.39 -24.14 -0.45
N LYS A 206 6.24 -25.16 0.40
CA LYS A 206 6.98 -25.26 1.66
C LYS A 206 8.47 -25.29 1.35
N LYS A 207 9.22 -24.30 1.88
CA LYS A 207 10.66 -24.16 1.64
C LYS A 207 11.49 -25.18 2.42
N SER A 208 10.92 -25.78 3.46
CA SER A 208 11.56 -26.79 4.29
C SER A 208 10.53 -27.85 4.72
N PRO A 209 10.93 -29.12 4.86
CA PRO A 209 10.09 -30.16 5.48
C PRO A 209 9.60 -29.79 6.88
N ASN A 210 10.32 -28.92 7.58
CA ASN A 210 9.99 -28.45 8.93
C ASN A 210 9.17 -27.15 8.93
N SER A 211 8.80 -26.60 7.77
CA SER A 211 7.91 -25.45 7.73
C SER A 211 6.55 -25.84 8.33
N PRO A 212 6.04 -25.06 9.31
CA PRO A 212 4.77 -25.41 9.93
C PRO A 212 3.64 -25.42 8.91
N ASP A 213 2.70 -26.33 9.11
CA ASP A 213 1.41 -26.32 8.43
C ASP A 213 0.47 -25.40 9.23
N PHE A 214 0.34 -24.15 8.79
CA PHE A 214 -0.43 -23.16 9.51
C PHE A 214 -1.93 -23.51 9.57
N THR A 215 -2.40 -24.42 8.71
CA THR A 215 -3.80 -24.89 8.73
C THR A 215 -4.12 -25.76 9.95
N LYS A 216 -3.09 -26.28 10.63
CA LYS A 216 -3.21 -27.24 11.75
C LYS A 216 -2.77 -26.69 13.10
N ILE A 217 -2.37 -25.43 13.17
CA ILE A 217 -1.85 -24.83 14.40
C ILE A 217 -2.51 -23.50 14.72
N SER A 218 -2.36 -23.09 15.98
CA SER A 218 -2.60 -21.73 16.44
C SER A 218 -1.40 -20.86 16.04
N VAL A 219 -1.66 -19.80 15.27
CA VAL A 219 -0.65 -18.87 14.76
C VAL A 219 -1.12 -17.43 14.97
N ALA A 220 -0.19 -16.58 15.40
CA ALA A 220 -0.42 -15.13 15.47
C ALA A 220 0.09 -14.47 14.19
N ILE A 221 -0.63 -13.47 13.71
CA ILE A 221 -0.22 -12.60 12.61
C ILE A 221 0.02 -11.21 13.19
N VAL A 222 1.14 -10.61 12.81
CA VAL A 222 1.49 -9.23 13.15
C VAL A 222 1.75 -8.47 11.85
N ASP A 223 0.76 -7.73 11.38
CA ASP A 223 0.91 -6.84 10.22
C ASP A 223 1.35 -5.46 10.69
N ILE A 224 2.60 -5.11 10.39
CA ILE A 224 3.15 -3.81 10.78
C ILE A 224 2.95 -2.86 9.59
N GLY A 225 1.82 -2.18 9.62
CA GLY A 225 1.41 -1.18 8.64
C GLY A 225 2.05 0.18 8.88
N HIS A 226 1.65 1.15 8.05
CA HIS A 226 2.13 2.53 8.23
C HIS A 226 1.47 3.22 9.42
N GLN A 227 0.18 2.99 9.67
CA GLN A 227 -0.54 3.65 10.76
C GLN A 227 -0.80 2.69 11.92
N THR A 228 -1.10 1.43 11.61
CA THR A 228 -1.49 0.42 12.58
C THR A 228 -0.48 -0.70 12.66
N ILE A 229 -0.51 -1.39 13.80
CA ILE A 229 -0.01 -2.74 13.96
C ILE A 229 -1.23 -3.62 14.24
N ASP A 230 -1.45 -4.60 13.37
CA ASP A 230 -2.62 -5.46 13.42
C ASP A 230 -2.21 -6.83 13.97
N PHE A 231 -2.80 -7.19 15.11
CA PHE A 231 -2.55 -8.42 15.84
C PHE A 231 -3.72 -9.39 15.65
N LEU A 232 -3.56 -10.35 14.73
CA LEU A 232 -4.60 -11.34 14.50
C LEU A 232 -4.24 -12.69 15.10
N MET A 233 -5.16 -13.24 15.87
CA MET A 233 -5.08 -14.63 16.30
C MET A 233 -5.82 -15.52 15.31
N VAL A 234 -5.15 -16.56 14.82
CA VAL A 234 -5.74 -17.56 13.94
C VAL A 234 -5.53 -18.94 14.55
N ASP A 235 -6.61 -19.69 14.75
CA ASP A 235 -6.54 -21.06 15.26
C ASP A 235 -7.05 -22.03 14.20
N ASN A 236 -6.17 -22.91 13.70
CA ASN A 236 -6.51 -23.87 12.64
C ASN A 236 -7.17 -23.20 11.43
N PHE A 237 -6.57 -22.10 10.95
CA PHE A 237 -7.10 -21.26 9.86
C PHE A 237 -8.47 -20.62 10.14
N ARG A 238 -8.89 -20.53 11.41
CA ARG A 238 -10.08 -19.80 11.82
C ARG A 238 -9.70 -18.53 12.54
N PHE A 239 -10.21 -17.41 12.04
CA PHE A 239 -9.97 -16.10 12.65
C PHE A 239 -10.62 -16.01 14.05
N ALA A 240 -9.79 -15.85 15.07
CA ALA A 240 -10.20 -15.73 16.47
C ALA A 240 -10.43 -14.27 16.84
N ARG A 241 -11.62 -13.75 16.49
CA ARG A 241 -12.03 -12.35 16.71
C ARG A 241 -11.77 -11.84 18.12
N GLY A 242 -12.13 -12.62 19.15
CA GLY A 242 -12.02 -12.20 20.56
C GLY A 242 -10.59 -12.11 21.09
N ALA A 243 -9.61 -12.66 20.36
CA ALA A 243 -8.19 -12.60 20.70
C ALA A 243 -7.40 -11.71 19.72
N SER A 244 -8.08 -11.06 18.77
CA SER A 244 -7.48 -10.20 17.75
C SER A 244 -7.77 -8.74 18.04
N LYS A 245 -6.82 -7.86 17.73
CA LYS A 245 -6.95 -6.41 17.89
C LYS A 245 -5.99 -5.68 16.95
N SER A 246 -6.21 -4.39 16.77
CA SER A 246 -5.27 -3.50 16.12
C SER A 246 -4.96 -2.32 17.03
N GLU A 247 -3.75 -1.78 16.93
CA GLU A 247 -3.33 -0.59 17.67
C GLU A 247 -2.91 0.52 16.70
N ASP A 248 -3.16 1.79 17.03
CA ASP A 248 -2.67 2.97 16.28
C ASP A 248 -1.17 3.20 16.57
N PHE A 249 -0.38 2.20 16.17
CA PHE A 249 1.06 2.14 16.35
C PHE A 249 1.68 1.48 15.12
N GLY A 250 2.27 2.24 14.21
CA GLY A 250 2.89 1.70 13.01
C GLY A 250 4.15 2.45 12.61
N MET A 251 4.53 2.34 11.34
CA MET A 251 5.71 3.04 10.81
C MET A 251 5.63 4.56 10.95
N ASN A 252 4.44 5.16 11.03
CA ASN A 252 4.26 6.59 11.28
C ASN A 252 4.96 7.04 12.57
N LYS A 253 4.89 6.23 13.64
CA LYS A 253 5.58 6.51 14.90
C LYS A 253 7.09 6.41 14.77
N PHE A 254 7.56 5.45 13.97
CA PHE A 254 8.98 5.36 13.64
C PHE A 254 9.45 6.56 12.81
N TYR A 255 8.67 7.01 11.81
CA TYR A 255 9.00 8.19 11.02
C TYR A 255 8.95 9.48 11.84
N GLU A 256 8.07 9.58 12.85
CA GLU A 256 8.08 10.67 13.84
C GLU A 256 9.42 10.71 14.62
N LEU A 257 9.93 9.56 15.07
CA LEU A 257 11.25 9.47 15.73
C LEU A 257 12.40 9.89 14.80
N VAL A 258 12.40 9.40 13.55
CA VAL A 258 13.42 9.79 12.56
C VAL A 258 13.36 11.27 12.23
N ALA A 259 12.15 11.83 12.06
CA ALA A 259 11.99 13.25 11.76
C ALA A 259 12.44 14.15 12.91
N ALA A 260 12.29 13.71 14.17
CA ALA A 260 12.73 14.46 15.34
C ALA A 260 14.27 14.68 15.38
N GLU A 261 15.04 13.80 14.75
CA GLU A 261 16.50 13.93 14.62
C GLU A 261 16.93 14.92 13.52
N ILE A 262 16.00 15.45 12.72
CA ILE A 262 16.29 16.26 11.54
C ILE A 262 15.48 17.56 11.58
N GLU A 263 16.19 18.69 11.73
CA GLU A 263 15.56 20.00 11.75
C GLU A 263 14.73 20.26 10.47
N GLY A 264 13.45 20.63 10.65
CA GLY A 264 12.53 20.95 9.56
C GLY A 264 12.00 19.73 8.78
N ALA A 265 12.25 18.50 9.24
CA ALA A 265 11.69 17.31 8.62
C ALA A 265 10.18 17.15 8.90
N ASP A 266 9.48 16.59 7.92
CA ASP A 266 8.07 16.19 8.01
C ASP A 266 7.98 14.66 7.95
N SER A 267 7.45 14.05 9.01
CA SER A 267 7.30 12.59 9.14
C SER A 267 6.35 11.98 8.10
N GLN A 268 5.47 12.79 7.49
CA GLN A 268 4.56 12.36 6.42
C GLN A 268 5.11 12.58 5.02
N SER A 269 6.32 13.15 4.89
CA SER A 269 6.96 13.38 3.60
C SER A 269 7.27 12.07 2.88
N LEU A 270 6.76 11.89 1.65
CA LEU A 270 7.11 10.75 0.80
C LEU A 270 8.63 10.64 0.57
N ALA A 271 9.34 11.78 0.54
CA ALA A 271 10.79 11.81 0.38
C ALA A 271 11.53 11.28 1.63
N LEU A 272 11.04 11.59 2.85
CA LEU A 272 11.61 11.03 4.09
C LEU A 272 11.34 9.53 4.15
N ILE A 273 10.08 9.13 3.94
CA ILE A 273 9.68 7.72 3.94
C ILE A 273 10.51 6.92 2.92
N SER A 274 10.70 7.46 1.71
CA SER A 274 11.56 6.84 0.71
C SER A 274 13.01 6.73 1.19
N ALA A 275 13.59 7.79 1.75
CA ALA A 275 14.98 7.79 2.22
C ALA A 275 15.23 6.77 3.35
N VAL A 276 14.28 6.63 4.29
CA VAL A 276 14.36 5.64 5.39
C VAL A 276 14.38 4.20 4.85
N ASN A 277 13.57 3.92 3.83
CA ASN A 277 13.41 2.57 3.27
C ASN A 277 14.47 2.21 2.21
N LYS A 278 15.47 3.07 1.97
CA LYS A 278 16.61 2.75 1.09
C LYS A 278 17.61 1.83 1.80
N ASN A 279 18.51 1.24 1.01
CA ASN A 279 19.60 0.45 1.55
C ASN A 279 20.59 1.34 2.33
N LYS A 280 21.29 0.74 3.29
CA LYS A 280 22.41 1.38 3.98
C LYS A 280 23.42 1.91 2.96
N GLY A 281 23.89 3.14 3.15
CA GLY A 281 24.76 3.87 2.24
C GLY A 281 24.01 4.76 1.24
N GLU A 282 22.70 4.62 1.10
CA GLU A 282 21.87 5.41 0.16
C GLU A 282 20.83 6.29 0.89
N ARG A 283 20.83 6.26 2.23
CA ARG A 283 19.82 6.88 3.07
C ARG A 283 20.13 8.35 3.34
N PHE A 284 19.90 9.17 2.32
CA PHE A 284 20.05 10.62 2.41
C PHE A 284 18.69 11.30 2.30
N TYR A 285 18.38 12.17 3.26
CA TYR A 285 17.17 12.98 3.26
C TYR A 285 17.50 14.47 3.34
N ARG A 286 16.78 15.28 2.57
CA ARG A 286 16.94 16.73 2.57
C ARG A 286 15.56 17.39 2.71
N PRO A 287 15.25 17.99 3.87
CA PRO A 287 14.04 18.79 4.03
C PRO A 287 13.97 19.94 3.03
N LYS A 288 12.76 20.42 2.73
CA LYS A 288 12.56 21.52 1.79
C LYS A 288 13.20 22.80 2.33
N GLY A 289 14.01 23.47 1.52
CA GLY A 289 14.72 24.70 1.90
C GLY A 289 16.06 24.49 2.62
N VAL A 290 16.43 23.25 2.94
CA VAL A 290 17.73 22.91 3.53
C VAL A 290 18.74 22.61 2.43
N SER A 291 19.98 23.10 2.58
CA SER A 291 21.02 23.01 1.54
C SER A 291 21.75 21.67 1.52
N LYS A 292 21.98 21.05 2.68
CA LYS A 292 22.71 19.80 2.84
C LYS A 292 21.77 18.64 3.22
N PRO A 293 21.89 17.46 2.59
CA PRO A 293 21.16 16.29 3.05
C PRO A 293 21.75 15.75 4.36
N THR A 294 20.89 15.22 5.21
CA THR A 294 21.25 14.43 6.39
C THR A 294 21.48 12.98 6.00
N ASN A 295 22.57 12.39 6.48
CA ASN A 295 22.82 10.96 6.38
C ASN A 295 22.05 10.24 7.49
N LEU A 296 21.06 9.42 7.13
CA LEU A 296 20.24 8.73 8.13
C LEU A 296 20.99 7.57 8.78
N ASP A 297 22.03 7.01 8.14
CA ASP A 297 22.77 5.88 8.71
C ASP A 297 23.52 6.23 10.01
N ASP A 298 23.69 7.51 10.31
CA ASP A 298 24.35 7.99 11.53
C ASP A 298 23.54 7.68 12.81
N PHE A 299 22.22 7.56 12.71
CA PHE A 299 21.33 7.36 13.88
C PHE A 299 20.21 6.33 13.64
N LEU A 300 19.82 6.06 12.39
CA LEU A 300 18.72 5.15 12.05
C LEU A 300 18.89 3.73 12.63
N PRO A 301 20.09 3.10 12.68
CA PRO A 301 20.25 1.78 13.29
C PRO A 301 19.84 1.74 14.77
N ASN A 302 20.20 2.77 15.54
CA ASN A 302 19.85 2.86 16.96
C ASN A 302 18.34 3.04 17.14
N LEU A 303 17.71 3.91 16.35
CA LEU A 303 16.25 4.07 16.37
C LEU A 303 15.54 2.78 15.96
N THR A 304 16.07 2.05 14.97
CA THR A 304 15.52 0.78 14.48
C THR A 304 15.53 -0.27 15.58
N GLU A 305 16.64 -0.40 16.31
CA GLU A 305 16.75 -1.33 17.43
C GLU A 305 15.76 -0.98 18.56
N GLN A 306 15.70 0.31 18.95
CA GLN A 306 14.79 0.77 20.00
C GLN A 306 13.32 0.51 19.64
N PHE A 307 12.92 0.85 18.41
CA PHE A 307 11.54 0.66 17.96
C PHE A 307 11.20 -0.84 17.80
N SER A 308 12.15 -1.66 17.37
CA SER A 308 11.97 -3.13 17.32
C SER A 308 11.74 -3.74 18.69
N ARG A 309 12.41 -3.24 19.73
CA ARG A 309 12.15 -3.65 21.13
C ARG A 309 10.75 -3.25 21.58
N GLU A 310 10.29 -2.06 21.21
CA GLU A 310 8.91 -1.63 21.52
C GLU A 310 7.88 -2.52 20.82
N ILE A 311 8.05 -2.80 19.52
CA ILE A 311 7.18 -3.72 18.78
C ILE A 311 7.18 -5.10 19.43
N CYS A 312 8.36 -5.66 19.73
CA CYS A 312 8.46 -6.98 20.36
C CYS A 312 7.74 -7.03 21.71
N ASN A 313 7.93 -6.02 22.56
CA ASN A 313 7.24 -5.92 23.84
C ASN A 313 5.71 -5.90 23.68
N ARG A 314 5.19 -5.17 22.68
CA ARG A 314 3.74 -5.16 22.36
C ARG A 314 3.25 -6.52 21.88
N VAL A 315 4.01 -7.18 21.00
CA VAL A 315 3.70 -8.53 20.52
C VAL A 315 3.61 -9.50 21.70
N LEU A 316 4.65 -9.56 22.53
CA LEU A 316 4.72 -10.49 23.67
C LEU A 316 3.65 -10.19 24.74
N ALA A 317 3.32 -8.91 24.97
CA ALA A 317 2.26 -8.54 25.90
C ALA A 317 0.86 -8.94 25.42
N TRP A 318 0.64 -9.03 24.11
CA TRP A 318 -0.62 -9.47 23.53
C TRP A 318 -0.69 -10.99 23.31
N LEU A 319 0.44 -11.62 22.96
CA LEU A 319 0.49 -12.98 22.43
C LEU A 319 -0.19 -13.98 23.38
N PRO A 320 -1.19 -14.75 22.93
CA PRO A 320 -1.81 -15.76 23.78
C PRO A 320 -0.81 -16.87 24.17
N GLU A 321 -0.82 -17.31 25.44
CA GLU A 321 0.19 -18.21 26.03
C GLU A 321 0.51 -19.49 25.22
N ARG A 322 -0.47 -20.03 24.49
CA ARG A 322 -0.31 -21.27 23.72
C ARG A 322 0.30 -21.09 22.32
N VAL A 323 0.54 -19.84 21.91
CA VAL A 323 0.97 -19.52 20.54
C VAL A 323 2.48 -19.42 20.50
N THR A 324 3.10 -20.32 19.74
CA THR A 324 4.56 -20.35 19.55
C THR A 324 4.99 -19.79 18.20
N ASP A 325 4.06 -19.59 17.27
CA ASP A 325 4.36 -19.22 15.90
C ASP A 325 3.75 -17.86 15.56
N VAL A 326 4.59 -16.95 15.08
CA VAL A 326 4.22 -15.58 14.71
C VAL A 326 4.60 -15.33 13.25
N VAL A 327 3.63 -14.97 12.42
CA VAL A 327 3.85 -14.50 11.05
C VAL A 327 3.90 -12.97 11.07
N LEU A 328 5.09 -12.42 10.83
CA LEU A 328 5.31 -11.01 10.59
C LEU A 328 5.01 -10.69 9.12
N THR A 329 4.34 -9.55 8.89
CA THR A 329 4.03 -9.07 7.54
C THR A 329 3.96 -7.54 7.48
N GLY A 330 3.65 -7.00 6.30
CA GLY A 330 3.57 -5.56 6.07
C GLY A 330 4.92 -4.93 5.77
N GLY A 331 4.93 -3.61 5.62
CA GLY A 331 6.17 -2.85 5.36
C GLY A 331 7.10 -2.84 6.57
N GLY A 332 6.55 -2.70 7.77
CA GLY A 332 7.34 -2.75 8.99
C GLY A 332 7.83 -4.16 9.32
N GLY A 333 7.07 -5.21 8.96
CA GLY A 333 7.49 -6.59 9.18
C GLY A 333 8.78 -6.94 8.43
N GLU A 334 8.92 -6.44 7.20
CA GLU A 334 10.16 -6.56 6.41
C GLU A 334 11.27 -5.66 6.97
N PHE A 335 10.94 -4.40 7.26
CA PHE A 335 11.91 -3.40 7.70
C PHE A 335 12.59 -3.78 9.02
N PHE A 336 11.83 -4.31 9.98
CA PHE A 336 12.33 -4.70 11.31
C PHE A 336 12.63 -6.20 11.44
N TRP A 337 12.62 -6.96 10.33
CA TRP A 337 12.69 -8.42 10.37
C TRP A 337 13.89 -8.97 11.15
N GLU A 338 15.10 -8.44 10.90
CA GLU A 338 16.33 -8.95 11.52
C GLU A 338 16.30 -8.82 13.05
N ASP A 339 15.87 -7.67 13.56
CA ASP A 339 15.77 -7.42 15.00
C ASP A 339 14.60 -8.18 15.63
N LEU A 340 13.41 -8.16 15.01
CA LEU A 340 12.24 -8.84 15.54
C LEU A 340 12.42 -10.35 15.56
N GLN A 341 13.02 -10.95 14.53
CA GLN A 341 13.30 -12.38 14.50
C GLN A 341 14.20 -12.78 15.67
N ARG A 342 15.25 -11.99 15.94
CA ARG A 342 16.17 -12.24 17.06
C ARG A 342 15.45 -12.09 18.40
N LEU A 343 14.73 -10.99 18.62
CA LEU A 343 14.04 -10.71 19.88
C LEU A 343 12.94 -11.74 20.19
N LEU A 344 12.16 -12.15 19.18
CA LEU A 344 11.14 -13.19 19.33
C LEU A 344 11.75 -14.56 19.61
N LYS A 345 12.88 -14.88 18.96
CA LYS A 345 13.62 -16.12 19.22
C LYS A 345 14.14 -16.18 20.67
N ASP A 346 14.64 -15.06 21.21
CA ASP A 346 15.06 -14.98 22.61
C ASP A 346 13.89 -15.23 23.58
N ALA A 347 12.67 -14.89 23.18
CA ALA A 347 11.42 -15.19 23.87
C ALA A 347 10.82 -16.57 23.52
N GLN A 348 11.58 -17.45 22.85
CA GLN A 348 11.14 -18.79 22.42
C GLN A 348 9.94 -18.80 21.45
N ILE A 349 9.77 -17.73 20.67
CA ILE A 349 8.74 -17.60 19.63
C ILE A 349 9.37 -17.85 18.25
N ASN A 350 8.74 -18.74 17.48
CA ASN A 350 9.07 -19.02 16.09
C ASN A 350 8.52 -17.91 15.19
N ALA A 351 9.37 -16.97 14.81
CA ALA A 351 9.02 -15.91 13.86
C ALA A 351 9.15 -16.40 12.41
N HIS A 352 8.16 -16.06 11.59
CA HIS A 352 8.10 -16.28 10.15
C HIS A 352 7.87 -14.95 9.45
N LEU A 353 8.49 -14.72 8.30
CA LEU A 353 8.21 -13.56 7.46
C LEU A 353 7.36 -13.99 6.27
N ALA A 354 6.17 -13.41 6.12
CA ALA A 354 5.42 -13.56 4.88
C ALA A 354 6.23 -12.93 3.75
N ALA A 355 6.55 -13.66 2.68
CA ALA A 355 7.44 -13.16 1.63
C ALA A 355 6.76 -13.21 0.25
N PRO A 356 6.75 -12.13 -0.54
CA PRO A 356 7.28 -10.80 -0.20
C PRO A 356 6.32 -10.00 0.71
N SER A 357 6.83 -9.52 1.84
CA SER A 357 6.03 -9.06 3.00
C SER A 357 5.11 -7.88 2.68
N ARG A 358 5.60 -6.92 1.90
CA ARG A 358 4.82 -5.76 1.51
C ARG A 358 3.63 -6.13 0.63
N GLN A 359 3.73 -7.17 -0.20
CA GLN A 359 2.69 -7.58 -1.14
C GLN A 359 1.77 -8.68 -0.59
N ALA A 360 2.23 -9.44 0.40
CA ALA A 360 1.61 -10.69 0.83
C ALA A 360 0.12 -10.54 1.17
N ASN A 361 -0.28 -9.42 1.79
CA ASN A 361 -1.68 -9.18 2.13
C ASN A 361 -2.57 -9.07 0.88
N ALA A 362 -2.16 -8.29 -0.13
CA ALA A 362 -2.90 -8.15 -1.39
C ALA A 362 -2.92 -9.45 -2.20
N LEU A 363 -1.80 -10.18 -2.25
CA LEU A 363 -1.75 -11.47 -2.93
C LEU A 363 -2.68 -12.51 -2.26
N GLY A 364 -2.74 -12.52 -0.93
CA GLY A 364 -3.65 -13.37 -0.18
C GLY A 364 -5.12 -12.97 -0.31
N GLN A 365 -5.42 -11.67 -0.35
CA GLN A 365 -6.75 -11.14 -0.68
C GLN A 365 -7.21 -11.65 -2.06
N TYR A 366 -6.33 -11.64 -3.07
CA TYR A 366 -6.65 -12.22 -4.37
C TYR A 366 -6.97 -13.73 -4.28
N ILE A 367 -6.15 -14.52 -3.59
CA ILE A 367 -6.38 -15.96 -3.34
C ILE A 367 -7.72 -16.19 -2.64
N TYR A 368 -8.05 -15.36 -1.65
CA TYR A 368 -9.33 -15.39 -0.96
C TYR A 368 -10.50 -15.18 -1.94
N GLY A 369 -10.40 -14.17 -2.82
CA GLY A 369 -11.40 -13.92 -3.86
C GLY A 369 -11.61 -15.11 -4.79
N GLU A 370 -10.53 -15.79 -5.21
CA GLU A 370 -10.62 -16.99 -6.05
C GLU A 370 -11.32 -18.15 -5.34
N ALA A 371 -11.03 -18.36 -4.05
CA ALA A 371 -11.68 -19.37 -3.24
C ALA A 371 -13.19 -19.08 -3.09
N GLN A 372 -13.57 -17.81 -2.86
CA GLN A 372 -14.97 -17.41 -2.76
C GLN A 372 -15.75 -17.62 -4.06
N LEU A 373 -15.16 -17.28 -5.21
CA LEU A 373 -15.79 -17.53 -6.51
C LEU A 373 -15.92 -19.03 -6.80
N SER A 374 -14.92 -19.83 -6.44
CA SER A 374 -14.95 -21.29 -6.64
C SER A 374 -16.03 -21.95 -5.79
N ALA A 375 -16.16 -21.58 -4.51
CA ALA A 375 -17.20 -22.07 -3.62
C ALA A 375 -18.61 -21.70 -4.13
N ALA A 376 -18.79 -20.47 -4.63
CA ALA A 376 -20.07 -20.03 -5.19
C ALA A 376 -20.46 -20.78 -6.48
N ARG A 377 -19.48 -21.23 -7.28
CA ARG A 377 -19.74 -22.09 -8.45
C ARG A 377 -20.13 -23.50 -8.02
N ALA A 378 -19.40 -24.08 -7.06
CA ALA A 378 -19.70 -25.42 -6.54
C ALA A 378 -21.09 -25.51 -5.89
N ALA A 379 -21.57 -24.45 -5.24
CA ALA A 379 -22.91 -24.41 -4.64
C ALA A 379 -24.06 -24.24 -5.65
N ARG A 380 -23.75 -23.94 -6.93
CA ARG A 380 -24.74 -23.76 -8.01
C ARG A 380 -24.79 -24.93 -8.99
N ALA A 381 -23.80 -25.81 -8.95
CA ALA A 381 -23.77 -27.09 -9.68
C ALA A 381 -24.43 -28.17 -8.82
#